data_AF-A0A2K8U4V2-F1
#
_entry.id   AF-A0A2K8U4V2-F1
#
_cell.length_a   1.000
_cell.length_b   1.000
_cell.length_c   1.000
_cell.angle_alpha   90.00
_cell.angle_beta   90.00
_cell.angle_gamma   90.00
#
_symmetry.space_group_name_H-M   'P 1'
#
loop_
_entity.id
_entity.type
_entity.pdbx_description
1 polymer ?
#
loop_
_entity_poly.entity_id
_entity_poly.type
_entity_poly.pdbx_seq_one_letter_code
_entity_poly.pdbx_strand_id
1 'polypeptide(L)'
;MGEFLIYRGRVLLFLRQTARRGHGDRLLRALTDLGIAGTHWPLQVAFDAYLHGEARLKDVNPEVRGAARRIYDWLDAPRRQGREAQ
;
A
#
# COMPACT_ATOMS: atom_id res chain seq x y z
N MET A 1 -1.39 -22.38 -9.43
CA MET A 1 -0.87 -20.99 -9.47
C MET A 1 -2.03 -20.00 -9.68
N GLY A 2 -2.95 -19.88 -8.72
CA GLY A 2 -4.17 -19.06 -8.88
C GLY A 2 -4.62 -18.35 -7.60
N GLU A 3 -4.48 -18.99 -6.43
CA GLU A 3 -4.88 -18.40 -5.15
C GLU A 3 -4.05 -17.18 -4.72
N PHE A 4 -2.73 -17.17 -4.97
CA PHE A 4 -1.85 -16.06 -4.59
C PHE A 4 -2.19 -14.73 -5.29
N LEU A 5 -2.65 -14.80 -6.54
CA LEU A 5 -3.07 -13.64 -7.32
C LEU A 5 -4.41 -13.08 -6.83
N ILE A 6 -5.35 -13.96 -6.47
CA ILE A 6 -6.67 -13.58 -5.95
C ILE A 6 -6.53 -12.94 -4.55
N TYR A 7 -5.70 -13.52 -3.68
CA TYR A 7 -5.43 -12.98 -2.36
C TYR A 7 -4.79 -11.58 -2.44
N ARG A 8 -3.76 -11.42 -3.28
CA ARG A 8 -3.10 -10.12 -3.51
C ARG A 8 -4.07 -9.06 -4.02
N GLY A 9 -4.94 -9.42 -4.97
CA GLY A 9 -5.94 -8.49 -5.52
C GLY A 9 -6.94 -8.00 -4.46
N ARG A 10 -7.44 -8.92 -3.61
CA ARG A 10 -8.39 -8.57 -2.54
C ARG A 10 -7.77 -7.66 -1.49
N VAL A 11 -6.53 -7.88 -1.09
CA VAL A 11 -5.81 -7.01 -0.15
C VAL A 11 -5.67 -5.60 -0.73
N LEU A 12 -5.25 -5.47 -1.99
CA LEU A 12 -5.10 -4.16 -2.64
C LEU A 12 -6.45 -3.43 -2.76
N LEU A 13 -7.53 -4.13 -3.12
CA LEU A 13 -8.86 -3.56 -3.17
C LEU A 13 -9.35 -3.10 -1.79
N PHE A 14 -9.13 -3.93 -0.76
CA PHE A 14 -9.47 -3.59 0.62
C PHE A 14 -8.74 -2.32 1.07
N LEU A 15 -7.41 -2.26 0.89
CA LEU A 15 -6.58 -1.11 1.25
C LEU A 15 -7.05 0.17 0.58
N ARG A 16 -7.33 0.12 -0.73
CA ARG A 16 -7.89 1.25 -1.47
C ARG A 16 -9.25 1.67 -0.94
N GLN A 17 -10.12 0.71 -0.63
CA GLN A 17 -11.47 1.00 -0.13
C GLN A 17 -11.42 1.67 1.25
N THR A 18 -10.55 1.21 2.15
CA THR A 18 -10.31 1.87 3.44
C THR A 18 -9.74 3.27 3.29
N ALA A 19 -8.80 3.48 2.37
CA ALA A 19 -8.27 4.80 2.07
C ALA A 19 -9.35 5.75 1.56
N ARG A 20 -10.20 5.30 0.62
CA ARG A 20 -11.31 6.07 0.07
C ARG A 20 -12.36 6.46 1.12
N ARG A 21 -12.54 5.65 2.16
CA ARG A 21 -13.47 5.92 3.28
C ARG A 21 -12.86 6.79 4.38
N GLY A 22 -11.60 7.25 4.24
CA GLY A 22 -10.93 8.04 5.28
C GLY A 22 -10.50 7.22 6.50
N HIS A 23 -10.42 5.89 6.38
CA HIS A 23 -9.98 5.00 7.45
C HIS A 23 -8.53 4.50 7.27
N GLY A 24 -7.80 5.05 6.30
CA GLY A 24 -6.43 4.65 5.97
C GLY A 24 -5.48 4.74 7.16
N ASP A 25 -5.40 5.90 7.81
CA ASP A 25 -4.56 6.11 8.99
C ASP A 25 -4.90 5.20 10.16
N ARG A 26 -6.20 4.96 10.38
CA ARG A 26 -6.66 4.06 11.43
C ARG A 26 -6.21 2.63 11.19
N LEU A 27 -6.30 2.18 9.93
CA LEU A 27 -5.82 0.87 9.52
C LEU A 27 -4.29 0.79 9.64
N LEU A 28 -3.56 1.83 9.23
CA LEU A 28 -2.11 1.90 9.35
C LEU A 28 -1.64 1.77 10.82
N ARG A 29 -2.32 2.46 11.74
CA ARG A 29 -2.09 2.33 13.18
C ARG A 29 -2.41 0.93 13.69
N ALA A 30 -3.57 0.39 13.32
CA ALA A 30 -3.93 -0.98 13.70
C ALA A 30 -2.91 -2.02 13.21
N LEU A 31 -2.38 -1.88 11.99
CA LEU A 31 -1.31 -2.76 11.47
C LEU A 31 0.00 -2.62 12.26
N THR A 32 0.27 -1.43 12.80
CA THR A 32 1.43 -1.17 13.65
C THR A 32 1.25 -1.81 15.02
N ASP A 33 0.10 -1.58 15.66
CA ASP A 33 -0.23 -2.10 16.99
C ASP A 33 -0.30 -3.62 17.02
N LEU A 34 -0.74 -4.24 15.93
CA LEU A 34 -0.79 -5.71 15.78
C LEU A 34 0.60 -6.35 15.55
N GLY A 35 1.68 -5.57 15.48
CA GLY A 35 3.03 -6.08 15.21
C GLY A 35 3.25 -6.59 13.78
N ILE A 36 2.23 -6.49 12.93
CA ILE A 36 2.29 -6.84 11.50
C ILE A 36 3.32 -5.96 10.77
N ALA A 37 3.56 -4.76 11.29
CA ALA A 37 4.64 -3.87 10.88
C ALA A 37 6.02 -4.54 10.84
N GLY A 38 6.33 -5.40 11.83
CA GLY A 38 7.62 -6.07 11.90
C GLY A 38 7.82 -7.12 10.81
N THR A 39 6.77 -7.83 10.40
CA THR A 39 6.84 -8.91 9.40
C THR A 39 6.51 -8.44 7.98
N HIS A 40 5.66 -7.43 7.83
CA HIS A 40 5.15 -6.93 6.56
C HIS A 40 5.46 -5.45 6.35
N TRP A 41 6.66 -5.04 6.75
CA TRP A 41 7.16 -3.67 6.65
C TRP A 41 7.01 -3.03 5.24
N PRO A 42 7.29 -3.74 4.12
CA PRO A 42 7.10 -3.17 2.79
C PRO A 42 5.64 -2.79 2.48
N LEU A 43 4.68 -3.58 2.99
CA LEU A 43 3.24 -3.33 2.75
C LEU A 43 2.78 -2.08 3.49
N GLN A 44 3.21 -1.94 4.74
CA GLN A 44 2.88 -0.79 5.57
C GLN A 44 3.43 0.51 4.98
N VAL A 45 4.72 0.50 4.61
CA VAL A 45 5.38 1.65 3.97
C VAL A 45 4.69 2.03 2.66
N ALA A 46 4.36 1.04 1.82
CA ALA A 46 3.65 1.29 0.57
C ALA A 46 2.26 1.91 0.80
N PHE A 47 1.55 1.45 1.83
CA PHE A 47 0.24 1.97 2.17
C PHE A 47 0.32 3.38 2.77
N ASP A 48 1.30 3.66 3.64
CA ASP A 48 1.58 5.01 4.14
C ASP A 48 1.86 5.99 2.99
N ALA A 49 2.72 5.60 2.04
CA ALA A 49 2.99 6.39 0.85
C ALA A 49 1.76 6.58 -0.05
N TYR A 50 0.89 5.58 -0.13
CA TYR A 50 -0.36 5.69 -0.88
C TYR A 50 -1.37 6.68 -0.27
N LEU A 51 -1.36 6.82 1.06
CA LEU A 51 -2.20 7.75 1.82
C LEU A 51 -1.63 9.17 1.85
N HIS A 52 -0.33 9.30 2.14
CA HIS A 52 0.33 10.57 2.45
C HIS A 52 1.20 11.13 1.32
N GLY A 53 1.35 10.37 0.23
CA GLY A 53 2.13 10.74 -0.94
C GLY A 53 3.43 9.94 -1.10
N GLU A 54 3.83 9.79 -2.36
CA GLU A 54 4.99 8.99 -2.79
C GLU A 54 6.31 9.36 -2.09
N ALA A 55 6.45 10.63 -1.66
CA ALA A 55 7.64 11.12 -0.99
C ALA A 55 8.04 10.27 0.23
N ARG A 56 7.07 9.66 0.92
CA ARG A 56 7.30 8.76 2.06
C ARG A 56 8.19 7.56 1.73
N LEU A 57 8.25 7.14 0.46
CA LEU A 57 9.13 6.04 0.04
C LEU A 57 10.61 6.42 0.05
N LYS A 58 10.94 7.72 -0.04
CA LYS A 58 12.33 8.20 -0.07
C LYS A 58 13.00 8.10 1.31
N ASP A 59 12.22 8.23 2.37
CA ASP A 59 12.70 8.19 3.76
C ASP A 59 12.85 6.77 4.31
N VAL A 60 12.53 5.74 3.53
CA VAL A 60 12.54 4.34 3.97
C VAL A 60 13.87 3.66 3.66
N ASN A 61 14.29 2.73 4.52
CA ASN A 61 15.47 1.87 4.32
C ASN A 61 15.50 1.31 2.87
N PRO A 62 16.61 1.47 2.13
CA PRO A 62 16.76 0.97 0.75
C PRO A 62 16.41 -0.52 0.58
N GLU A 63 16.66 -1.37 1.58
CA GLU A 63 16.36 -2.81 1.52
C GLU A 63 14.85 -3.09 1.33
N VAL A 64 14.01 -2.26 1.93
CA VAL A 64 12.55 -2.40 1.93
C VAL A 64 11.90 -1.53 0.87
N ARG A 65 12.58 -0.46 0.46
CA ARG A 65 12.13 0.50 -0.54
C ARG A 65 11.73 -0.15 -1.86
N GLY A 66 12.51 -1.13 -2.34
CA GLY A 66 12.23 -1.80 -3.61
C GLY A 66 10.92 -2.61 -3.60
N ALA A 67 10.66 -3.32 -2.50
CA ALA A 67 9.42 -4.07 -2.33
C ALA A 67 8.22 -3.15 -2.08
N ALA A 68 8.40 -2.12 -1.25
CA ALA A 68 7.38 -1.11 -0.98
C ALA A 68 6.99 -0.35 -2.25
N ARG A 69 7.96 -0.01 -3.10
CA ARG A 69 7.71 0.66 -4.38
C ARG A 69 6.80 -0.16 -5.28
N ARG A 70 7.07 -1.46 -5.44
CA ARG A 70 6.20 -2.34 -6.27
C ARG A 70 4.77 -2.40 -5.74
N ILE A 71 4.60 -2.50 -4.42
CA ILE A 71 3.27 -2.53 -3.80
C ILE A 71 2.55 -1.19 -3.98
N TYR A 72 3.26 -0.08 -3.79
CA TYR A 72 2.74 1.27 -4.04
C TYR A 72 2.29 1.41 -5.50
N ASP A 73 3.13 0.98 -6.45
CA ASP A 73 2.82 1.05 -7.86
C ASP A 73 1.55 0.26 -8.22
N TRP A 74 1.37 -0.91 -7.59
CA TRP A 74 0.12 -1.67 -7.71
C TRP A 74 -1.05 -0.91 -7.10
N LEU A 75 -0.94 -0.35 -5.90
CA LEU A 75 -2.00 0.42 -5.26
C LEU A 75 -2.43 1.62 -6.10
N ASP A 76 -1.47 2.31 -6.71
CA ASP A 76 -1.67 3.54 -7.47
C ASP A 76 -2.05 3.33 -8.94
N ALA A 77 -1.79 2.15 -9.53
CA ALA A 77 -2.06 1.85 -10.94
C ALA A 77 -3.47 2.30 -11.44
N PRO A 78 -4.59 2.06 -10.73
CA PRO A 78 -5.89 2.52 -11.20
C PRO A 78 -6.08 4.04 -11.13
N ARG A 79 -5.38 4.74 -10.21
CA ARG A 79 -5.40 6.21 -10.16
C ARG A 79 -4.68 6.81 -11.36
N ARG A 80 -3.58 6.18 -11.81
CA ARG A 80 -2.83 6.60 -13.01
C ARG A 80 -3.64 6.40 -14.29
N GLN A 81 -4.31 5.27 -14.44
CA GLN A 81 -5.18 5.02 -15.59
C GLN A 81 -6.36 6.01 -15.68
N GLY A 82 -6.89 6.48 -14.55
CA GLY A 82 -7.91 7.54 -14.53
C GLY A 82 -7.38 8.95 -14.81
N ARG A 83 -6.06 9.18 -14.75
CA ARG A 83 -5.42 10.46 -15.11
C ARG A 83 -4.99 10.51 -16.58
N GLU A 84 -4.70 9.38 -17.20
CA GLU A 84 -4.33 9.28 -18.63
C GLU A 84 -5.55 9.29 -19.56
N ALA A 85 -6.76 9.09 -19.02
CA ALA A 85 -8.02 9.12 -19.76
C ALA A 85 -8.72 10.50 -19.77
N GLN A 86 -8.02 11.56 -19.33
CA GLN A 86 -8.43 12.96 -19.34
C GLN A 86 -7.43 13.78 -20.17
#